data_AF-A0A3M1JP04-F1
#
_entry.id   AF-A0A3M1JP04-F1
#
_cell.length_a   1.000
_cell.length_b   1.000
_cell.length_c   1.000
_cell.angle_alpha   90.00
_cell.angle_beta   90.00
_cell.angle_gamma   90.00
#
_symmetry.space_group_name_H-M   'P 1'
#
loop_
_entity.id
_entity.type
_entity.pdbx_description
1 polymer ?
#
loop_
_entity_poly.entity_id
_entity_poly.type
_entity_poly.pdbx_seq_one_letter_code
_entity_poly.pdbx_strand_id
1 'polypeptide(L)'
;MMEPKDWISGFTGLVVFAAGLLPLLAKFGVGPAWFSLGFLSVGILKYLVAGFGFYLIINSMIEITNSNSIGWISAIVAVVVIIAGLLPTLASFGVGPAWFSLGFLSSETMLVVYQVLFLIEGLFLMIAAFAMEM
;
A
#
# COMPACT_ATOMS: atom_id res chain seq x y z
N MET A 1 10.64 30.75 0.08
CA MET A 1 9.91 30.38 -1.14
C MET A 1 9.06 29.18 -0.75
N MET A 2 7.76 29.16 -1.04
CA MET A 2 6.95 27.95 -0.81
C MET A 2 7.47 26.87 -1.74
N GLU A 3 7.87 25.72 -1.20
CA GLU A 3 8.18 24.57 -2.03
C GLU A 3 6.90 24.13 -2.77
N PRO A 4 6.99 23.78 -4.06
CA PRO A 4 5.82 23.34 -4.80
C PRO A 4 5.28 22.04 -4.18
N LYS A 5 3.98 22.03 -3.85
CA LYS A 5 3.26 20.82 -3.42
C LYS A 5 3.60 19.65 -4.32
N ASP A 6 3.85 18.50 -3.71
CA ASP A 6 4.04 17.25 -4.44
C ASP A 6 2.69 16.66 -4.84
N TRP A 7 2.13 17.24 -5.89
CA TRP A 7 0.90 16.80 -6.51
C TRP A 7 0.98 15.38 -7.06
N ILE A 8 2.18 14.86 -7.36
CA ILE A 8 2.38 13.50 -7.83
C ILE A 8 2.08 12.52 -6.68
N SER A 9 2.64 12.77 -5.49
CA SER A 9 2.31 12.00 -4.28
C SER A 9 0.82 12.10 -3.94
N GLY A 10 0.22 13.28 -4.03
CA GLY A 10 -1.20 13.47 -3.77
C GLY A 10 -2.11 12.69 -4.72
N PHE A 11 -1.84 12.74 -6.03
CA PHE A 11 -2.61 12.00 -7.02
C PHE A 11 -2.40 10.48 -6.89
N THR A 12 -1.15 10.05 -6.69
CA THR A 12 -0.83 8.64 -6.45
C THR A 12 -1.55 8.13 -5.21
N GLY A 13 -1.54 8.90 -4.13
CA GLY A 13 -2.26 8.60 -2.90
C GLY A 13 -3.76 8.43 -3.12
N LEU A 14 -4.40 9.31 -3.89
CA LEU A 14 -5.81 9.20 -4.23
C LEU A 14 -6.14 7.91 -4.98
N VAL A 15 -5.32 7.53 -5.98
CA VAL A 15 -5.53 6.31 -6.76
C VAL A 15 -5.37 5.06 -5.90
N VAL A 16 -4.32 5.01 -5.07
CA VAL A 16 -4.06 3.89 -4.16
C VAL A 16 -5.17 3.80 -3.10
N PHE A 17 -5.58 4.93 -2.54
CA PHE A 17 -6.69 5.01 -1.59
C PHE A 17 -7.99 4.47 -2.20
N ALA A 18 -8.33 4.90 -3.42
CA ALA A 18 -9.51 4.40 -4.12
C ALA A 18 -9.43 2.90 -4.43
N ALA A 19 -8.24 2.41 -4.82
CA ALA A 19 -8.02 0.99 -5.08
C ALA A 19 -8.18 0.11 -3.81
N GLY A 20 -7.91 0.66 -2.63
CA GLY A 20 -8.20 0.01 -1.35
C GLY A 20 -9.66 0.15 -0.88
N LEU A 21 -10.20 1.36 -0.94
CA LEU A 21 -11.52 1.70 -0.41
C LEU A 21 -12.67 1.09 -1.23
N LEU A 22 -12.64 1.17 -2.56
CA LEU A 22 -13.77 0.74 -3.40
C LEU A 22 -14.09 -0.75 -3.22
N PRO A 23 -13.10 -1.68 -3.26
CA PRO A 23 -13.38 -3.09 -3.04
C PRO A 23 -13.87 -3.40 -1.62
N LEU A 24 -13.40 -2.66 -0.60
CA LEU A 24 -13.88 -2.78 0.77
C LEU A 24 -15.37 -2.38 0.86
N LEU A 25 -15.75 -1.26 0.25
CA LEU A 25 -17.14 -0.82 0.19
C LEU A 25 -18.03 -1.85 -0.52
N ALA A 26 -17.57 -2.39 -1.66
CA ALA A 26 -18.29 -3.46 -2.37
C ALA A 26 -18.52 -4.69 -1.48
N LYS A 27 -17.55 -5.07 -0.66
CA LYS A 27 -17.67 -6.19 0.29
C LYS A 27 -18.75 -5.97 1.34
N PHE A 28 -18.99 -4.73 1.75
CA PHE A 28 -20.07 -4.36 2.67
C PHE A 28 -21.43 -4.12 1.98
N GLY A 29 -21.53 -4.40 0.67
CA GLY A 29 -22.75 -4.14 -0.10
C GLY A 29 -22.99 -2.65 -0.37
N VAL A 30 -21.97 -1.82 -0.24
CA VAL A 30 -22.05 -0.37 -0.48
C VAL A 30 -21.54 -0.06 -1.89
N GLY A 31 -22.42 0.53 -2.70
CA GLY A 31 -22.08 1.05 -4.03
C GLY A 31 -22.38 0.11 -5.21
N PRO A 32 -22.09 0.55 -6.43
CA PRO A 32 -22.33 -0.18 -7.67
C PRO A 32 -21.34 -1.35 -7.86
N ALA A 33 -21.71 -2.33 -8.69
CA ALA A 33 -20.94 -3.58 -8.91
C ALA A 33 -19.48 -3.37 -9.35
N TRP A 34 -19.17 -2.25 -10.02
CA TRP A 34 -17.82 -1.92 -10.45
C TRP A 34 -16.87 -1.56 -9.31
N PHE A 35 -17.38 -1.29 -8.10
CA PHE A 35 -16.56 -1.07 -6.90
C PHE A 35 -15.75 -2.30 -6.52
N SER A 36 -16.17 -3.51 -6.92
CA SER A 36 -15.42 -4.75 -6.66
C SER A 36 -14.04 -4.76 -7.31
N LEU A 37 -13.79 -3.89 -8.31
CA LEU A 37 -12.57 -3.84 -9.11
C LEU A 37 -12.14 -5.24 -9.56
N GLY A 38 -13.04 -6.02 -10.15
CA GLY A 38 -12.79 -7.43 -10.50
C GLY A 38 -11.58 -7.70 -11.41
N PHE A 39 -10.98 -6.65 -12.01
CA PHE A 39 -9.72 -6.72 -12.73
C PHE A 39 -8.49 -6.77 -11.81
N LEU A 40 -8.58 -6.32 -10.56
CA LEU A 40 -7.52 -6.40 -9.54
C LEU A 40 -7.51 -7.79 -8.90
N SER A 41 -6.96 -8.75 -9.62
CA SER A 41 -6.70 -10.07 -9.05
C SER A 41 -5.67 -10.00 -7.91
N VAL A 42 -5.75 -10.92 -6.94
CA VAL A 42 -4.74 -11.08 -5.87
C VAL A 42 -3.32 -11.21 -6.44
N GLY A 43 -3.21 -11.83 -7.60
CA GLY A 43 -1.95 -11.95 -8.33
C GLY A 43 -1.35 -10.61 -8.75
N ILE A 44 -2.15 -9.61 -9.09
CA ILE A 44 -1.66 -8.25 -9.43
C ILE A 44 -1.41 -7.46 -8.14
N LEU A 45 -2.31 -7.57 -7.16
CA LEU A 45 -2.20 -6.85 -5.90
C LEU A 45 -0.89 -7.15 -5.16
N LYS A 46 -0.42 -8.39 -5.12
CA LYS A 46 0.86 -8.72 -4.45
C LYS A 46 2.07 -7.95 -5.05
N TYR A 47 2.10 -7.75 -6.37
CA TYR A 47 3.17 -7.01 -7.04
C TYR A 47 3.06 -5.51 -6.77
N LEU A 48 1.83 -4.98 -6.82
CA LEU A 48 1.56 -3.57 -6.50
C LEU A 48 1.93 -3.27 -5.05
N VAL A 49 1.53 -4.12 -4.10
CA VAL A 49 1.87 -4.00 -2.67
C VAL A 49 3.39 -4.05 -2.47
N ALA A 50 4.10 -4.95 -3.15
CA ALA A 50 5.57 -4.99 -3.08
C ALA A 50 6.21 -3.70 -3.61
N GLY A 51 5.73 -3.18 -4.75
CA GLY A 51 6.20 -1.93 -5.34
C GLY A 51 5.91 -0.70 -4.48
N PHE A 52 4.69 -0.57 -3.96
CA PHE A 52 4.30 0.51 -3.05
C PHE A 52 5.05 0.43 -1.72
N GLY A 53 5.24 -0.76 -1.16
CA GLY A 53 6.05 -0.94 0.03
C GLY A 53 7.50 -0.46 -0.19
N PHE A 54 8.08 -0.73 -1.36
CA PHE A 54 9.42 -0.26 -1.70
C PHE A 54 9.48 1.27 -1.80
N TYR A 55 8.50 1.86 -2.49
CA TYR A 55 8.37 3.32 -2.57
C TYR A 55 8.23 3.97 -1.18
N LEU A 56 7.44 3.35 -0.30
CA LEU A 56 7.28 3.78 1.08
C LEU A 56 8.56 3.76 1.88
N ILE A 57 9.39 2.74 1.71
CA ILE A 57 10.70 2.71 2.38
C ILE A 57 11.53 3.92 1.95
N ILE A 58 11.55 4.25 0.65
CA ILE A 58 12.30 5.41 0.16
C ILE A 58 11.79 6.70 0.82
N ASN A 59 10.46 6.93 0.80
CA ASN A 59 9.88 8.12 1.43
C ASN A 59 10.15 8.17 2.93
N SER A 60 10.01 7.05 3.63
CA SER A 60 10.26 6.96 5.06
C SER A 60 11.72 7.29 5.41
N MET A 61 12.67 6.84 4.59
CA MET A 61 14.09 7.17 4.78
C MET A 61 14.35 8.68 4.61
N ILE A 62 13.69 9.34 3.64
CA ILE A 62 13.77 10.79 3.45
C ILE A 62 13.19 11.52 4.69
N GLU A 63 12.03 11.09 5.19
CA GLU A 63 11.41 11.66 6.39
C GLU A 63 12.28 11.48 7.65
N ILE A 64 12.90 10.31 7.82
CA ILE A 64 13.84 10.04 8.92
C ILE A 64 15.03 11.00 8.85
N THR A 65 15.59 11.26 7.66
CA THR A 65 16.70 12.19 7.51
C THR A 65 16.34 13.63 7.85
N ASN A 66 15.06 14.01 7.70
CA ASN A 66 14.52 15.31 8.11
C ASN A 66 14.14 15.38 9.61
N SER A 67 14.61 14.43 10.43
CA SER A 67 14.40 14.38 11.90
C SER A 67 12.94 14.29 12.36
N ASN A 68 12.04 13.80 11.50
CA ASN A 68 10.64 13.63 11.86
C ASN A 68 10.42 12.25 12.52
N SER A 69 9.91 12.22 13.75
CA SER A 69 9.56 10.97 14.44
C SER A 69 8.50 10.16 13.69
N ILE A 70 7.71 10.81 12.84
CA ILE A 70 6.72 10.16 11.96
C ILE A 70 7.43 9.25 10.95
N GLY A 71 8.61 9.61 10.45
CA GLY A 71 9.35 8.81 9.46
C GLY A 71 9.72 7.41 9.95
N TRP A 72 9.96 7.24 11.26
CA TRP A 72 10.21 5.92 11.85
C TRP A 72 8.97 5.03 11.86
N ILE A 73 7.79 5.63 12.10
CA ILE A 73 6.52 4.90 12.05
C ILE A 73 6.22 4.49 10.60
N SER A 74 6.38 5.43 9.66
CA SER A 74 6.27 5.18 8.22
C SER A 74 7.19 4.04 7.78
N ALA A 75 8.45 4.01 8.24
CA ALA A 75 9.41 2.97 7.90
C ALA A 75 8.99 1.58 8.40
N ILE A 76 8.46 1.47 9.62
CA ILE A 76 7.97 0.19 10.15
C ILE A 76 6.79 -0.31 9.32
N VAL A 77 5.83 0.56 9.03
CA VAL A 77 4.68 0.23 8.17
C VAL A 77 5.16 -0.21 6.79
N ALA A 78 6.10 0.53 6.20
CA ALA A 78 6.69 0.22 4.89
C ALA A 78 7.31 -1.18 4.85
N VAL A 79 8.08 -1.55 5.87
CA VAL A 79 8.67 -2.89 5.97
C VAL A 79 7.60 -3.97 6.03
N VAL A 80 6.53 -3.78 6.82
CA VAL A 80 5.43 -4.75 6.89
C VAL A 80 4.72 -4.88 5.54
N VAL A 81 4.46 -3.76 4.86
CA VAL A 81 3.85 -3.73 3.52
C VAL A 81 4.74 -4.47 2.51
N ILE A 82 6.05 -4.20 2.49
CA ILE A 82 7.00 -4.92 1.63
C ILE A 82 6.94 -6.41 1.91
N ILE A 83 7.04 -6.84 3.17
CA ILE A 83 7.05 -8.26 3.51
C ILE A 83 5.74 -8.92 3.05
N ALA A 84 4.60 -8.26 3.25
CA ALA A 84 3.28 -8.76 2.84
C ALA A 84 3.13 -8.89 1.32
N GLY A 85 3.80 -8.07 0.52
CA GLY A 85 3.79 -8.17 -0.95
C GLY A 85 4.91 -9.05 -1.52
N LEU A 86 6.12 -8.92 -0.97
CA LEU A 86 7.35 -9.55 -1.45
C LEU A 86 7.37 -11.05 -1.18
N LEU A 87 6.99 -11.49 0.03
CA LEU A 87 7.03 -12.93 0.34
C LEU A 87 6.11 -13.75 -0.57
N PRO A 88 4.82 -13.39 -0.77
CA PRO A 88 3.96 -14.11 -1.71
C PRO A 88 4.44 -14.02 -3.16
N THR A 89 5.12 -12.92 -3.50
CA THR A 89 5.73 -12.75 -4.82
C THR A 89 6.90 -13.73 -5.01
N LEU A 90 7.83 -13.81 -4.07
CA LEU A 90 8.95 -14.77 -4.10
C LEU A 90 8.44 -16.22 -4.14
N ALA A 91 7.44 -16.55 -3.31
CA ALA A 91 6.82 -17.87 -3.31
C ALA A 91 6.24 -18.25 -4.69
N SER A 92 5.65 -17.28 -5.41
CA SER A 92 5.12 -17.54 -6.76
C SER A 92 6.17 -17.81 -7.82
N PHE A 93 7.44 -17.44 -7.57
CA PHE A 93 8.59 -17.82 -8.40
C PHE A 93 9.28 -19.10 -7.91
N GLY A 94 8.74 -19.79 -6.90
CA GLY A 94 9.37 -20.95 -6.28
C GLY A 94 10.58 -20.60 -5.41
N VAL A 95 10.73 -19.33 -5.00
CA VAL A 95 11.82 -18.87 -4.16
C VAL A 95 11.38 -18.85 -2.70
N GLY A 96 12.12 -19.56 -1.85
CA GLY A 96 11.97 -19.53 -0.40
C GLY A 96 11.13 -20.69 0.19
N PRO A 97 10.95 -20.70 1.52
CA PRO A 97 10.21 -21.73 2.23
C PRO A 97 8.69 -21.62 2.02
N ALA A 98 7.96 -22.72 2.27
CA ALA A 98 6.52 -22.81 2.02
C ALA A 98 5.67 -21.71 2.70
N TRP A 99 6.13 -21.18 3.83
CA TRP A 99 5.42 -20.13 4.56
C TRP A 99 5.49 -18.76 3.87
N PHE A 100 6.38 -18.54 2.90
CA PHE A 100 6.41 -17.31 2.08
C PHE A 100 5.14 -17.13 1.27
N SER A 101 4.44 -18.22 0.94
CA SER A 101 3.14 -18.15 0.26
C SER A 101 2.05 -17.47 1.09
N LEU A 102 2.31 -17.28 2.41
CA LEU A 102 1.33 -16.88 3.40
C LEU A 102 0.05 -17.74 3.33
N GLY A 103 0.16 -19.01 2.94
CA GLY A 103 -0.98 -19.92 2.75
C GLY A 103 -1.80 -20.19 4.01
N PHE A 104 -1.34 -19.74 5.18
CA PHE A 104 -2.14 -19.69 6.41
C PHE A 104 -3.22 -18.60 6.38
N LEU A 105 -3.09 -17.59 5.52
CA LEU A 105 -4.12 -16.61 5.21
C LEU A 105 -4.92 -17.12 4.01
N SER A 106 -6.25 -17.17 4.16
CA SER A 106 -7.12 -17.41 3.00
C SER A 106 -6.92 -16.30 1.97
N SER A 107 -7.14 -16.62 0.69
CA SER A 107 -7.08 -15.64 -0.41
C SER A 107 -7.97 -14.43 -0.16
N GLU A 108 -9.15 -14.64 0.45
CA GLU A 108 -10.05 -13.56 0.85
C GLU A 108 -9.47 -12.67 1.96
N THR A 109 -8.81 -13.26 2.96
CA THR A 109 -8.18 -12.50 4.04
C THR A 109 -6.99 -11.69 3.50
N MET A 110 -6.16 -12.27 2.62
CA MET A 110 -5.07 -11.53 1.99
C MET A 110 -5.58 -10.34 1.16
N LEU A 111 -6.67 -10.54 0.42
CA LEU A 111 -7.28 -9.48 -0.39
C LEU A 111 -7.76 -8.32 0.49
N VAL A 112 -8.39 -8.61 1.63
CA VAL A 112 -8.77 -7.57 2.61
C VAL A 112 -7.54 -6.88 3.19
N VAL A 113 -6.50 -7.62 3.57
CA VAL A 113 -5.26 -7.04 4.09
C VAL A 113 -4.64 -6.08 3.08
N TYR A 114 -4.52 -6.48 1.81
CA TYR A 114 -3.98 -5.61 0.76
C TYR A 114 -4.84 -4.36 0.54
N GLN A 115 -6.16 -4.47 0.60
CA GLN A 115 -7.06 -3.32 0.48
C GLN A 115 -6.91 -2.35 1.65
N VAL A 116 -6.77 -2.86 2.88
CA VAL A 116 -6.53 -2.04 4.07
C VAL A 116 -5.17 -1.35 3.98
N LEU A 117 -4.14 -2.07 3.53
CA LEU A 117 -2.81 -1.48 3.32
C LEU A 117 -2.86 -0.37 2.27
N PHE A 118 -3.56 -0.56 1.14
CA PHE A 118 -3.76 0.48 0.13
C PHE A 118 -4.55 1.68 0.66
N LEU A 119 -5.55 1.44 1.50
CA LEU A 119 -6.33 2.52 2.11
C LEU A 119 -5.46 3.38 3.04
N ILE A 120 -4.72 2.75 3.95
CA ILE A 120 -3.81 3.46 4.87
C ILE A 120 -2.74 4.18 4.07
N GLU A 121 -2.17 3.52 3.06
CA GLU A 121 -1.08 4.06 2.28
C GLU A 121 -1.49 5.25 1.43
N GLY A 122 -2.61 5.11 0.70
CA GLY A 122 -3.13 6.21 -0.08
C GLY A 122 -3.41 7.45 0.78
N LEU A 123 -3.82 7.24 2.03
CA LEU A 123 -4.03 8.31 3.00
C LEU A 123 -2.72 8.98 3.44
N PHE A 124 -1.65 8.21 3.71
CA PHE A 124 -0.34 8.79 4.02
C PHE A 124 0.27 9.57 2.86
N LEU A 125 0.18 9.06 1.62
CA LEU A 125 0.66 9.78 0.44
C LEU A 125 -0.08 11.09 0.19
N MET A 126 -1.40 11.10 0.41
CA MET A 126 -2.19 12.33 0.36
C MET A 126 -1.77 13.32 1.44
N ILE A 127 -1.48 12.88 2.67
CA ILE A 127 -0.97 13.76 3.73
C ILE A 127 0.42 14.29 3.39
N ALA A 128 1.33 13.43 2.90
CA ALA A 128 2.69 13.79 2.53
C ALA A 128 2.72 14.90 1.46
N ALA A 129 1.77 14.90 0.52
CA ALA A 129 1.62 15.93 -0.49
C ALA A 129 1.42 17.35 0.10
N PHE A 130 0.84 17.46 1.29
CA PHE A 130 0.63 18.73 2.00
C PHE A 130 1.64 18.95 3.14
N ALA A 131 2.30 17.90 3.62
CA ALA A 131 3.24 17.99 4.73
C ALA A 131 4.59 18.65 4.35
N MET A 132 4.99 18.60 3.08
CA MET A 132 6.21 19.28 2.60
C MET A 132 6.11 20.82 2.58
N GLU A 133 4.95 21.40 2.92
CA GLU A 133 4.79 22.85 3.06
C GLU A 133 5.03 23.40 4.49
N MET A 134 5.20 22.54 5.50
CA MET A 134 5.36 22.93 6.91
C MET A 134 6.82 22.89 7.38
#